data_AF-A0A4Q6GJD7-F1
#
_entry.id   AF-A0A4Q6GJD7-F1
#
_cell.length_a   1.000
_cell.length_b   1.000
_cell.length_c   1.000
_cell.angle_alpha   90.00
_cell.angle_beta   90.00
_cell.angle_gamma   90.00
#
_symmetry.space_group_name_H-M   'P 1'
#
loop_
_entity.id
_entity.type
_entity.pdbx_description
1 polymer ?
#
loop_
_entity_poly.entity_id
_entity_poly.type
_entity_poly.pdbx_seq_one_letter_code
_entity_poly.pdbx_strand_id
1 'polypeptide(L)'
;PSTSHFRVLERRGGHSYCEVRIETGRTHQIRVHAQHIGHAVAGDDKYGDPAINKRLREQAGLKRLFLHAASLEFALDGGKVPYVLNAPLAEDLATALDRLA
;
A
#
# COMPACT_ATOMS: atom_id res chain seq x y z
N PRO A 1 -14.38 -10.95 -11.62
CA PRO A 1 -13.10 -11.42 -11.03
C PRO A 1 -12.21 -10.21 -10.71
N SER A 2 -11.40 -10.32 -9.66
CA SER A 2 -10.37 -9.34 -9.30
C SER A 2 -9.18 -10.05 -8.67
N THR A 3 -7.96 -9.72 -9.08
CA THR A 3 -6.73 -10.40 -8.60
C THR A 3 -5.68 -9.39 -8.16
N SER A 4 -5.17 -9.55 -6.95
CA SER A 4 -4.07 -8.77 -6.38
C SER A 4 -3.05 -9.73 -5.75
N HIS A 5 -1.77 -9.51 -6.03
CA HIS A 5 -0.64 -10.29 -5.52
C HIS A 5 0.07 -9.48 -4.44
N PHE A 6 0.11 -9.99 -3.21
CA PHE A 6 0.77 -9.35 -2.08
C PHE A 6 2.10 -10.04 -1.80
N ARG A 7 3.16 -9.24 -1.65
CA ARG A 7 4.50 -9.70 -1.26
C ARG A 7 4.96 -8.89 -0.06
N VAL A 8 5.23 -9.57 1.06
CA VAL A 8 5.78 -8.91 2.25
C VAL A 8 7.23 -8.52 1.95
N LEU A 9 7.53 -7.23 2.04
CA LEU A 9 8.87 -6.69 1.95
C LEU A 9 9.53 -6.71 3.33
N GLU A 10 8.77 -6.33 4.36
CA GLU A 10 9.28 -6.20 5.71
C GLU A 10 8.17 -6.33 6.76
N ARG A 11 8.54 -6.70 7.99
CA ARG A 11 7.64 -6.70 9.16
C ARG A 11 8.24 -5.83 10.27
N ARG A 12 7.46 -4.88 10.80
CA ARG A 12 7.91 -3.94 11.85
C ARG A 12 6.75 -3.54 12.76
N GLY A 13 6.99 -3.39 14.06
CA GLY A 13 5.97 -2.92 15.01
C GLY A 13 4.61 -3.63 14.94
N GLY A 14 4.59 -4.93 14.63
CA GLY A 14 3.34 -5.70 14.46
C GLY A 14 2.58 -5.47 13.14
N HIS A 15 3.18 -4.77 12.18
CA HIS A 15 2.62 -4.49 10.85
C HIS A 15 3.50 -5.13 9.76
N SER A 16 2.94 -5.25 8.55
CA SER A 16 3.68 -5.73 7.37
C SER A 16 3.73 -4.64 6.31
N TYR A 17 4.94 -4.29 5.87
CA TYR A 17 5.15 -3.46 4.70
C TYR A 17 5.17 -4.38 3.47
N CYS A 18 4.23 -4.15 2.56
CA CYS A 18 3.96 -5.04 1.44
C CYS A 18 4.04 -4.30 0.11
N GLU A 19 4.60 -4.98 -0.88
CA GLU A 19 4.38 -4.67 -2.28
C GLU A 19 3.07 -5.34 -2.74
N VAL A 20 2.29 -4.62 -3.55
CA VAL A 20 1.06 -5.15 -4.12
C VAL A 20 1.06 -4.93 -5.63
N ARG A 21 0.98 -6.03 -6.38
CA ARG A 21 0.82 -6.00 -7.85
C ARG A 21 -0.61 -6.40 -8.21
N ILE A 22 -1.28 -5.58 -9.00
CA ILE A 22 -2.67 -5.83 -9.44
C ILE A 22 -2.68 -6.34 -10.88
N GLU A 23 -3.55 -7.32 -11.17
CA GLU A 23 -3.87 -7.73 -12.55
C GLU A 23 -5.13 -7.03 -13.07
N THR A 24 -5.99 -6.61 -12.15
CA THR A 24 -7.24 -5.91 -12.43
C THR A 24 -7.31 -4.60 -11.64
N GLY A 25 -8.00 -3.58 -12.16
CA GLY A 25 -8.11 -2.26 -11.53
C GLY A 25 -9.50 -1.93 -10.97
N ARG A 26 -10.10 -2.80 -10.14
CA ARG A 26 -11.43 -2.52 -9.55
C ARG A 26 -11.33 -1.44 -8.47
N THR A 27 -12.43 -0.71 -8.24
CA THR A 27 -12.52 0.31 -7.20
C THR A 27 -12.16 -0.27 -5.82
N HIS A 28 -11.21 0.37 -5.14
CA HIS A 28 -10.70 -0.04 -3.82
C HIS A 28 -10.13 -1.46 -3.73
N GLN A 29 -9.76 -2.09 -4.86
CA GLN A 29 -9.41 -3.51 -4.91
C GLN A 29 -8.37 -3.93 -3.86
N ILE A 30 -7.23 -3.23 -3.78
CA ILE A 30 -6.16 -3.53 -2.81
C ILE A 30 -6.68 -3.44 -1.37
N ARG A 31 -7.46 -2.40 -1.07
CA ARG A 31 -7.98 -2.12 0.28
C ARG A 31 -8.94 -3.22 0.75
N VAL A 32 -9.88 -3.60 -0.12
CA VAL A 32 -10.85 -4.68 0.16
C VAL A 32 -10.17 -6.04 0.25
N HIS A 33 -9.21 -6.33 -0.64
CA HIS A 33 -8.48 -7.61 -0.61
C HIS A 33 -7.63 -7.74 0.64
N ALA A 34 -6.92 -6.68 1.03
CA ALA A 34 -6.11 -6.65 2.24
C ALA A 34 -6.97 -6.86 3.50
N GLN A 35 -8.13 -6.19 3.58
CA GLN A 35 -9.10 -6.43 4.66
C GLN A 35 -9.62 -7.87 4.65
N HIS A 36 -9.97 -8.42 3.48
CA HIS A 36 -10.53 -9.76 3.33
C HIS A 36 -9.59 -10.86 3.85
N ILE A 37 -8.28 -10.69 3.68
CA ILE A 37 -7.26 -11.61 4.22
C ILE A 37 -6.87 -11.31 5.67
N GLY A 38 -7.56 -10.40 6.36
CA GLY A 38 -7.32 -10.05 7.76
C GLY A 38 -6.23 -9.01 8.02
N HIS A 39 -5.72 -8.36 6.97
CA HIS A 39 -4.62 -7.40 7.04
C HIS A 39 -5.00 -6.07 6.38
N ALA A 40 -6.02 -5.38 6.91
CA ALA A 40 -6.48 -4.11 6.36
C ALA A 40 -5.36 -3.06 6.26
N VAL A 41 -5.43 -2.21 5.23
CA VAL A 41 -4.40 -1.19 4.97
C VAL A 41 -4.38 -0.17 6.10
N ALA A 42 -3.17 0.15 6.59
CA ALA A 42 -2.97 1.14 7.63
C ALA A 42 -3.46 2.54 7.19
N GLY A 43 -4.16 3.24 8.08
CA GLY A 43 -4.72 4.56 7.78
C GLY A 43 -5.96 4.53 6.87
N ASP A 44 -6.54 3.35 6.62
CA ASP A 44 -7.79 3.22 5.87
C ASP A 44 -9.01 3.49 6.78
N ASP A 45 -9.66 4.63 6.59
CA ASP A 45 -10.84 5.01 7.39
C ASP A 45 -12.12 4.23 7.03
N LYS A 46 -12.16 3.50 5.90
CA LYS A 46 -13.35 2.76 5.44
C LYS A 46 -13.28 1.27 5.74
N TYR A 47 -12.13 0.65 5.50
CA TYR A 47 -11.94 -0.80 5.62
C TYR A 47 -10.97 -1.21 6.74
N GLY A 48 -10.31 -0.23 7.37
CA GLY A 48 -9.38 -0.45 8.48
C GLY A 48 -10.05 -0.40 9.85
N ASP A 49 -9.24 -0.65 10.88
CA ASP A 49 -9.66 -0.57 12.27
C ASP A 49 -9.41 0.84 12.83
N PRO A 50 -10.45 1.56 13.31
CA PRO A 50 -10.31 2.91 13.85
C PRO A 50 -9.34 3.00 15.05
N ALA A 51 -9.30 1.99 15.92
CA ALA A 51 -8.41 1.97 17.08
C ALA A 51 -6.96 1.77 16.66
N ILE A 52 -6.70 0.88 15.69
CA ILE A 52 -5.34 0.71 15.11
C ILE A 52 -4.91 2.01 14.41
N ASN A 53 -5.79 2.62 13.61
CA ASN A 53 -5.47 3.86 12.91
C ASN A 53 -5.21 5.02 13.89
N LYS A 54 -5.96 5.12 14.99
CA LYS A 54 -5.69 6.10 16.06
C LYS A 54 -4.30 5.87 16.67
N ARG A 55 -3.98 4.63 17.02
CA ARG A 55 -2.66 4.27 17.57
C ARG A 55 -1.52 4.60 16.60
N LEU A 56 -1.69 4.29 15.31
CA LEU A 56 -0.69 4.62 14.27
C LEU A 56 -0.52 6.13 14.06
N ARG A 57 -1.60 6.91 14.17
CA ARG A 57 -1.52 8.38 14.16
C ARG A 57 -0.70 8.91 15.33
N GLU A 58 -0.90 8.37 16.53
CA GLU A 58 -0.20 8.80 17.74
C GLU A 58 1.26 8.33 17.79
N GLN A 59 1.54 7.10 17.37
CA GLN A 59 2.88 6.48 17.47
C GLN A 59 3.78 6.83 16.27
N ALA A 60 3.25 6.72 15.05
CA ALA A 60 4.02 6.89 13.81
C ALA A 60 3.74 8.22 13.11
N GLY A 61 2.67 8.93 13.47
CA GLY A 61 2.24 10.14 12.76
C GLY A 61 1.55 9.84 11.42
N LEU A 62 1.06 8.62 11.20
CA LEU A 62 0.39 8.23 9.96
C LEU A 62 -1.01 8.84 9.86
N LYS A 63 -1.15 9.93 9.10
CA LYS A 63 -2.42 10.69 9.02
C LYS A 63 -3.31 10.35 7.83
N ARG A 64 -2.83 9.54 6.89
CA ARG A 64 -3.53 9.15 5.66
C ARG A 64 -3.37 7.67 5.38
N LEU A 65 -4.10 7.19 4.37
CA LEU A 65 -3.97 5.85 3.84
C LEU A 65 -2.50 5.56 3.44
N PHE A 66 -1.93 4.50 4.01
CA PHE A 66 -0.63 3.96 3.63
C PHE A 66 -0.78 3.10 2.36
N LEU A 67 -1.06 3.77 1.26
CA LEU A 67 -1.11 3.17 -0.08
C LEU A 67 -0.46 4.14 -1.06
N HIS A 68 0.50 3.64 -1.83
CA HIS A 68 1.33 4.44 -2.72
C HIS A 68 1.54 3.70 -4.04
N ALA A 69 1.27 4.36 -5.16
CA ALA A 69 1.55 3.81 -6.49
C ALA A 69 3.05 3.98 -6.79
N ALA A 70 3.85 3.01 -6.33
CA ALA A 70 5.32 3.10 -6.36
C ALA A 70 5.92 2.95 -7.76
N SER A 71 5.28 2.15 -8.63
CA SER A 71 5.77 1.88 -9.99
C SER A 71 4.60 1.69 -10.95
N LEU A 72 4.76 2.19 -12.18
CA LEU A 72 3.85 1.99 -13.29
C LEU A 72 4.65 1.57 -14.51
N GLU A 73 4.32 0.41 -15.07
CA GLU A 73 4.92 -0.12 -16.28
C GLU A 73 3.88 -0.18 -17.40
N PHE A 74 4.22 0.35 -18.58
CA PHE A 74 3.37 0.29 -19.76
C PHE A 74 4.18 0.32 -21.06
N ALA A 75 3.62 -0.26 -22.12
CA ALA A 75 4.16 -0.15 -23.47
C ALA A 75 3.28 0.80 -24.30
N LEU A 76 3.90 1.62 -25.15
CA LEU A 76 3.21 2.39 -26.17
C LEU A 76 3.30 1.63 -27.50
N ASP A 77 2.26 1.74 -28.34
CA ASP A 77 2.16 0.99 -29.61
C ASP A 77 3.43 1.15 -30.46
N GLY A 78 4.03 0.01 -30.82
CA GLY A 78 5.26 -0.07 -31.63
C GLY A 78 6.58 -0.08 -30.84
N GLY A 79 6.57 0.14 -29.53
CA GLY A 79 7.76 0.16 -28.68
C GLY A 79 8.06 -1.20 -28.05
N LYS A 80 9.17 -1.84 -28.48
CA LYS A 80 9.65 -3.13 -27.92
C LYS A 80 10.12 -3.06 -26.46
N VAL A 81 10.29 -1.86 -25.91
CA VAL A 81 10.82 -1.63 -24.55
C VAL A 81 9.75 -0.95 -23.71
N PRO A 82 9.38 -1.50 -22.54
CA PRO A 82 8.38 -0.90 -21.67
C PRO A 82 8.91 0.38 -21.00
N TYR A 83 8.03 1.35 -20.84
CA TYR A 83 8.26 2.51 -19.97
C TYR A 83 8.05 2.06 -18.52
N VAL A 84 9.00 2.38 -17.66
CA VAL A 84 8.89 2.16 -16.21
C VAL A 84 9.00 3.51 -15.52
N LEU A 85 7.91 3.95 -14.90
CA LEU A 85 7.87 5.16 -14.08
C LEU A 85 7.87 4.74 -12.61
N ASN A 86 8.83 5.26 -11.85
CA ASN A 86 8.92 5.01 -10.41
C ASN A 86 8.64 6.31 -9.65
N ALA A 87 7.80 6.21 -8.64
CA ALA A 87 7.54 7.28 -7.68
C ALA A 87 8.08 6.84 -6.32
N PRO A 88 9.11 7.51 -5.77
CA PRO A 88 9.62 7.17 -4.44
C PRO A 88 8.49 7.28 -3.42
N LEU A 89 8.59 6.50 -2.34
CA LEU A 89 7.60 6.54 -1.26
C LEU A 89 7.50 7.98 -0.74
N ALA A 90 6.28 8.49 -0.65
CA ALA A 90 6.04 9.84 -0.16
C ALA A 90 6.67 10.01 1.24
N GLU A 91 7.29 11.17 1.48
CA GLU A 91 8.10 11.45 2.68
C GLU A 91 7.32 11.22 3.98
N ASP A 92 6.02 11.53 3.98
CA ASP A 92 5.13 11.33 5.12
C ASP A 92 4.94 9.83 5.46
N LEU A 93 4.83 8.98 4.44
CA LEU A 93 4.74 7.53 4.60
C LEU A 93 6.08 6.91 4.97
N ALA A 94 7.18 7.40 4.39
CA ALA A 94 8.53 6.95 4.75
C ALA A 94 8.82 7.24 6.22
N THR A 95 8.54 8.47 6.67
CA THR A 95 8.69 8.88 8.08
C THR A 95 7.82 8.04 9.01
N ALA A 96 6.58 7.74 8.61
CA ALA A 96 5.71 6.87 9.41
C ALA A 96 6.24 5.44 9.48
N LEU A 97 6.78 4.90 8.38
CA LEU A 97 7.38 3.57 8.33
C LEU A 97 8.61 3.47 9.23
N ASP A 98 9.48 4.47 9.22
CA ASP A 98 10.70 4.50 10.03
C ASP A 98 10.41 4.55 11.54
N ARG A 99 9.27 5.12 11.93
CA ARG A 99 8.82 5.16 13.33
C ARG A 99 8.18 3.87 13.82
N LEU A 100 7.83 2.96 12.91
CA LEU A 100 7.42 1.61 13.26
C LEU A 100 8.69 0.81 13.57
N ALA A 101 9.12 0.80 14.83
CA ALA A 101 10.10 -0.13 15.36
C ALA A 101 9.40 -1.42 15.82
#